data_AF-A0A0J6S7Z2-F1
#
_entry.id   AF-A0A0J6S7Z2-F1
#
_cell.length_a   1.000
_cell.length_b   1.000
_cell.length_c   1.000
_cell.angle_alpha   90.00
_cell.angle_beta   90.00
_cell.angle_gamma   90.00
#
_symmetry.space_group_name_H-M   'P 1'
#
loop_
_entity.id
_entity.type
_entity.pdbx_description
1 polymer ?
#
loop_
_entity_poly.entity_id
_entity_poly.type
_entity_poly.pdbx_seq_one_letter_code
_entity_poly.pdbx_strand_id
1 'polypeptide(L)'
;MPAFPALSPRLTGAAILLVSLATGGCVVDGASVRDAAKSAGFGPTEVAAPDFVTQSRRGAKDFLPVGESAPPRETRAKSAAGVKALEAELDASRQRNEARGRDAARVGGAVKPPAPPTLPPAE
;
A
#
# COMPACT_ATOMS: atom_id res chain seq x y z
N MET A 1 39.24 -55.07 -8.73
CA MET A 1 38.27 -53.97 -8.50
C MET A 1 38.36 -53.61 -7.02
N PRO A 2 38.70 -52.36 -6.64
CA PRO A 2 38.79 -52.02 -5.23
C PRO A 2 37.38 -52.00 -4.61
N ALA A 3 37.20 -52.76 -3.54
CA ALA A 3 35.99 -52.73 -2.72
C ALA A 3 36.01 -51.45 -1.87
N PHE A 4 35.03 -50.57 -2.07
CA PHE A 4 34.84 -49.41 -1.21
C PHE A 4 34.29 -49.87 0.15
N PRO A 5 34.86 -49.41 1.28
CA PRO A 5 34.34 -49.76 2.59
C PRO A 5 32.95 -49.13 2.77
N ALA A 6 31.99 -49.92 3.23
CA ALA A 6 30.65 -49.45 3.56
C ALA A 6 30.73 -48.43 4.70
N LEU A 7 30.57 -47.14 4.37
CA LEU A 7 30.46 -46.07 5.36
C LEU A 7 29.17 -46.25 6.16
N SER A 8 29.30 -46.17 7.49
CA SER A 8 28.18 -46.23 8.44
C SER A 8 27.10 -45.19 8.09
N PRO A 9 25.81 -45.54 8.12
CA PRO A 9 24.71 -44.63 7.79
C PRO A 9 24.67 -43.39 8.68
N ARG A 10 25.29 -43.45 9.88
CA ARG A 10 25.43 -42.30 10.79
C ARG A 10 26.45 -41.28 10.30
N LEU A 11 27.55 -41.75 9.71
CA LEU A 11 28.58 -40.89 9.11
C LEU A 11 28.09 -40.26 7.81
N THR A 12 27.31 -41.02 7.01
CA THR A 12 26.66 -40.50 5.80
C THR A 12 25.60 -39.45 6.13
N GLY A 13 24.79 -39.68 7.19
CA GLY A 13 23.80 -38.71 7.65
C GLY A 13 24.42 -37.41 8.16
N ALA A 14 25.52 -37.49 8.93
CA ALA A 14 26.23 -36.31 9.43
C ALA A 14 26.88 -35.51 8.28
N ALA A 15 27.48 -36.18 7.29
CA ALA A 15 28.04 -35.55 6.12
C ALA A 15 26.97 -34.84 5.25
N ILE A 16 25.80 -35.46 5.08
CA ILE A 16 24.67 -34.86 4.34
C ILE A 16 24.13 -33.62 5.07
N LEU A 17 24.03 -33.65 6.41
CA LEU A 17 23.61 -32.50 7.21
C LEU A 17 24.61 -31.32 7.11
N LEU A 18 25.92 -31.62 7.16
CA LEU A 18 26.97 -30.62 7.01
C LEU A 18 27.01 -29.99 5.61
N VAL A 19 26.84 -30.80 4.56
CA VAL A 19 26.78 -30.32 3.18
C VAL A 19 25.52 -29.49 2.91
N SER A 20 24.39 -29.84 3.50
CA SER A 20 23.14 -29.05 3.39
C SER A 20 23.21 -27.73 4.14
N LEU A 21 23.91 -27.66 5.30
CA LEU A 21 24.21 -26.37 5.95
C LEU A 21 25.18 -25.52 5.13
N ALA A 22 26.18 -26.13 4.48
CA ALA A 22 27.16 -25.41 3.67
C ALA A 22 26.59 -24.87 2.35
N THR A 23 25.59 -25.53 1.77
CA THR A 23 24.98 -25.15 0.48
C THR A 23 23.66 -24.37 0.62
N GLY A 24 23.01 -24.40 1.79
CA GLY A 24 21.77 -23.67 2.06
C GLY A 24 21.92 -22.17 2.28
N GLY A 25 23.16 -21.67 2.44
CA GLY A 25 23.43 -20.25 2.74
C GLY A 25 23.05 -19.26 1.63
N CYS A 26 22.78 -19.71 0.40
CA CYS A 26 22.46 -18.83 -0.72
C CYS A 26 20.96 -18.48 -0.86
N VAL A 27 20.07 -19.14 -0.13
CA VAL A 27 18.60 -18.88 -0.13
C VAL A 27 18.12 -18.35 1.22
N VAL A 28 19.00 -18.35 2.20
CA VAL A 28 18.79 -17.79 3.53
C VAL A 28 18.90 -16.28 3.39
N ASP A 29 17.74 -15.62 3.28
CA ASP A 29 17.64 -14.18 3.51
C ASP A 29 18.41 -13.88 4.80
N GLY A 30 19.37 -12.95 4.72
CA GLY A 30 20.28 -12.61 5.83
C GLY A 30 19.54 -12.24 7.10
N ALA A 31 18.24 -11.95 7.03
CA ALA A 31 17.32 -11.87 8.15
C ALA A 31 17.33 -13.13 9.06
N SER A 32 17.27 -14.33 8.49
CA SER A 32 17.17 -15.58 9.28
C SER A 32 18.47 -15.96 10.00
N VAL A 33 19.64 -15.77 9.39
CA VAL A 33 20.94 -15.93 10.07
C VAL A 33 21.16 -14.82 11.10
N ARG A 34 20.76 -13.59 10.78
CA ARG A 34 20.83 -12.46 11.71
C ARG A 34 19.96 -12.68 12.93
N ASP A 35 18.75 -13.18 12.76
CA ASP A 35 17.81 -13.41 13.85
C ASP A 35 18.22 -14.64 14.68
N ALA A 36 18.75 -15.70 14.04
CA ALA A 36 19.38 -16.81 14.75
C ALA A 36 20.59 -16.33 15.58
N ALA A 37 21.48 -15.52 15.01
CA ALA A 37 22.63 -14.95 15.71
C ALA A 37 22.21 -14.02 16.87
N LYS A 38 21.18 -13.18 16.66
CA LYS A 38 20.58 -12.37 17.73
C LYS A 38 20.02 -13.23 18.86
N SER A 39 19.26 -14.27 18.55
CA SER A 39 18.69 -15.18 19.55
C SER A 39 19.76 -15.97 20.31
N ALA A 40 20.89 -16.25 19.67
CA ALA A 40 22.06 -16.89 20.27
C ALA A 40 22.97 -15.91 21.02
N GLY A 41 22.59 -14.63 21.15
CA GLY A 41 23.35 -13.62 21.89
C GLY A 41 24.56 -13.02 21.15
N PHE A 42 24.75 -13.37 19.88
CA PHE A 42 25.77 -12.77 19.00
C PHE A 42 25.26 -11.52 18.26
N GLY A 43 24.05 -11.05 18.59
CA GLY A 43 23.48 -9.81 18.06
C GLY A 43 24.02 -8.56 18.76
N PRO A 44 23.97 -7.39 18.10
CA PRO A 44 24.24 -6.13 18.77
C PRO A 44 23.30 -5.97 19.98
N THR A 45 23.86 -5.51 21.10
CA THR A 45 23.11 -5.24 22.31
C THR A 45 22.00 -4.23 22.03
N GLU A 46 20.78 -4.56 22.44
CA GLU A 46 19.64 -3.66 22.30
C GLU A 46 19.88 -2.46 23.21
N VAL A 47 20.23 -1.32 22.60
CA VAL A 47 20.43 -0.07 23.34
C VAL A 47 19.04 0.43 23.73
N ALA A 48 18.78 0.46 25.03
CA ALA A 48 17.55 1.01 25.56
C ALA A 48 17.35 2.44 25.02
N ALA A 49 16.15 2.71 24.52
CA ALA A 49 15.83 4.05 24.04
C ALA A 49 15.97 5.05 25.19
N PRO A 50 16.56 6.24 24.96
CA PRO A 50 16.64 7.30 25.97
C PRO A 50 15.26 7.68 26.50
N ASP A 51 15.17 8.09 27.77
CA ASP A 51 13.90 8.36 28.44
C ASP A 51 13.02 9.38 27.72
N PHE A 52 13.60 10.41 27.11
CA PHE A 52 12.83 11.40 26.35
C PHE A 52 12.19 10.80 25.09
N VAL A 53 12.79 9.76 24.48
CA VAL A 53 12.23 9.05 23.33
C VAL A 53 11.05 8.19 23.78
N THR A 54 11.20 7.51 24.92
CA THR A 54 10.14 6.71 25.52
C THR A 54 8.96 7.57 25.94
N GLN A 55 9.21 8.77 26.50
CA GLN A 55 8.19 9.72 26.94
C GLN A 55 7.55 10.52 25.80
N SER A 56 8.29 10.83 24.73
CA SER A 56 7.77 11.57 23.57
C SER A 56 6.99 10.69 22.60
N ARG A 57 7.18 9.36 22.63
CA ARG A 57 6.29 8.42 21.96
C ARG A 57 4.91 8.53 22.60
N ARG A 58 4.02 9.28 21.95
CA ARG A 58 2.60 9.25 22.26
C ARG A 58 2.14 7.79 22.17
N GLY A 59 1.51 7.30 23.24
CA GLY A 59 0.91 5.97 23.27
C GLY A 59 -0.08 5.77 22.12
N ALA A 60 -0.48 4.51 21.92
CA ALA A 60 -1.29 4.07 20.79
C ALA A 60 -2.39 5.08 20.42
N LYS A 61 -2.43 5.51 19.15
CA LYS A 61 -3.60 5.37 18.23
C LYS A 61 -3.73 6.39 17.09
N ASP A 62 -2.79 7.29 16.79
CA ASP A 62 -2.98 8.26 15.68
C ASP A 62 -1.98 8.17 14.50
N PHE A 63 -1.01 7.27 14.53
CA PHE A 63 -0.04 7.15 13.43
C PHE A 63 0.22 5.69 13.08
N LEU A 64 0.39 5.45 11.78
CA LEU A 64 0.80 4.16 11.24
C LEU A 64 2.34 4.10 11.25
N PRO A 65 2.97 3.14 11.94
CA PRO A 65 4.43 3.07 12.00
C PRO A 65 5.05 2.71 10.65
N VAL A 66 6.28 3.17 10.42
CA VAL A 66 7.01 2.92 9.17
C VAL A 66 7.26 1.42 9.03
N GLY A 67 6.85 0.84 7.91
CA GLY A 67 6.97 -0.60 7.63
C GLY A 67 5.70 -1.40 7.91
N GLU A 68 4.67 -0.81 8.53
CA GLU A 68 3.35 -1.42 8.63
C GLU A 68 2.44 -0.91 7.51
N SER A 69 1.74 -1.83 6.84
CA SER A 69 0.74 -1.48 5.84
C SER A 69 -0.55 -1.04 6.52
N ALA A 70 -1.22 -0.06 5.92
CA ALA A 70 -2.50 0.40 6.42
C ALA A 70 -3.50 -0.77 6.44
N PRO A 71 -4.42 -0.83 7.41
CA PRO A 71 -5.50 -1.81 7.41
C PRO A 71 -6.19 -1.82 6.04
N PRO A 72 -6.46 -3.01 5.46
CA PRO A 72 -7.17 -3.10 4.19
C PRO A 72 -8.48 -2.32 4.26
N ARG A 73 -8.72 -1.45 3.27
CA ARG A 73 -9.99 -0.73 3.18
C ARG A 73 -11.12 -1.75 3.05
N GLU A 74 -12.19 -1.58 3.82
CA GLU A 74 -13.39 -2.43 3.72
C GLU A 74 -14.02 -2.39 2.32
N THR A 75 -13.88 -1.26 1.63
CA THR A 75 -14.34 -1.08 0.26
C THR A 75 -13.31 -1.57 -0.74
N ARG A 76 -13.68 -2.65 -1.46
CA ARG A 76 -12.90 -3.18 -2.58
C ARG A 76 -12.82 -2.14 -3.71
N ALA A 77 -11.65 -2.05 -4.35
CA ALA A 77 -11.50 -1.28 -5.58
C ALA A 77 -12.47 -1.78 -6.67
N LYS A 78 -13.02 -0.86 -7.46
CA LYS A 78 -13.86 -1.21 -8.63
C LYS A 78 -13.03 -2.07 -9.59
N SER A 79 -13.66 -3.07 -10.21
CA SER A 79 -13.00 -3.86 -11.26
C SER A 79 -12.71 -2.98 -12.47
N ALA A 80 -11.76 -3.37 -13.32
CA ALA A 80 -11.46 -2.63 -14.56
C ALA A 80 -12.70 -2.45 -15.44
N ALA A 81 -13.57 -3.46 -15.50
CA ALA A 81 -14.85 -3.38 -16.18
C ALA A 81 -15.80 -2.37 -15.52
N GLY A 82 -15.87 -2.36 -14.18
CA GLY A 82 -16.68 -1.39 -13.42
C GLY A 82 -16.19 0.05 -13.54
N VAL A 83 -14.88 0.26 -13.71
CA VAL A 83 -14.31 1.58 -14.00
C VAL A 83 -14.75 2.06 -15.39
N LYS A 84 -14.62 1.22 -16.42
CA LYS A 84 -15.06 1.57 -17.79
C LYS A 84 -16.56 1.84 -17.87
N ALA A 85 -17.38 1.07 -17.17
CA ALA A 85 -18.82 1.29 -17.10
C ALA A 85 -19.16 2.65 -16.48
N LEU A 86 -18.47 3.01 -15.39
CA LEU A 86 -18.64 4.32 -14.74
C LEU A 86 -18.22 5.48 -15.65
N GLU A 87 -17.11 5.32 -16.37
CA GLU A 87 -16.63 6.31 -17.32
C GLU A 87 -17.65 6.57 -18.44
N ALA A 88 -18.20 5.49 -19.01
CA ALA A 88 -19.26 5.59 -20.02
C ALA A 88 -20.53 6.29 -19.48
N GLU A 89 -20.92 6.00 -18.23
CA GLU A 89 -22.06 6.66 -17.60
C GLU A 89 -21.82 8.16 -17.39
N LEU A 90 -20.61 8.54 -16.94
CA LEU A 90 -20.23 9.92 -16.73
C LEU A 90 -20.19 10.70 -18.05
N ASP A 91 -19.64 10.13 -19.12
CA ASP A 91 -19.62 10.77 -20.43
C ASP A 91 -21.03 10.92 -21.00
N ALA A 92 -21.89 9.91 -20.86
CA ALA A 92 -23.29 10.03 -21.25
C ALA A 92 -24.01 11.13 -20.46
N SER A 93 -23.70 11.28 -19.17
CA SER A 93 -24.23 12.37 -18.33
C SER A 93 -23.75 13.73 -18.80
N ARG A 94 -22.46 13.88 -19.10
CA ARG A 94 -21.88 15.10 -19.66
C ARG A 94 -22.61 15.52 -20.93
N GLN A 95 -22.77 14.60 -21.89
CA GLN A 95 -23.44 14.88 -23.16
C GLN A 95 -24.89 15.35 -22.96
N ARG A 96 -25.64 14.73 -22.04
CA ARG A 96 -27.01 15.17 -21.71
C ARG A 96 -27.04 16.57 -21.12
N ASN A 97 -26.11 16.88 -20.22
CA ASN A 97 -26.03 18.20 -19.58
C ASN A 97 -25.64 19.29 -20.60
N GLU A 98 -24.69 19.00 -21.49
CA GLU A 98 -24.30 19.92 -22.55
C GLU A 98 -25.45 20.17 -23.54
N ALA A 99 -26.21 19.14 -23.91
CA ALA A 99 -27.39 19.31 -24.75
C ALA A 99 -28.43 20.23 -24.09
N ARG A 100 -28.77 19.96 -22.83
CA ARG A 100 -29.68 20.81 -22.05
C ARG A 100 -29.16 22.25 -21.90
N GLY A 101 -27.86 22.41 -21.70
CA GLY A 101 -27.23 23.73 -21.62
C GLY A 101 -27.33 24.51 -22.94
N ARG A 102 -27.10 23.84 -24.07
CA ARG A 102 -27.31 24.44 -25.40
C ARG A 102 -28.75 24.85 -25.63
N ASP A 103 -29.72 24.02 -25.23
CA ASP A 103 -31.13 24.32 -25.36
C ASP A 103 -31.54 25.52 -24.49
N ALA A 104 -31.09 25.53 -23.22
CA ALA A 104 -31.32 26.64 -22.31
C ALA A 104 -30.69 27.95 -22.82
N ALA A 105 -29.49 27.90 -23.38
CA ALA A 105 -28.83 29.07 -23.96
C ALA A 105 -29.60 29.62 -25.18
N ARG A 106 -30.16 28.75 -26.04
CA ARG A 106 -31.00 29.15 -27.17
C ARG A 106 -32.27 29.86 -26.71
N VAL A 107 -32.95 29.31 -25.69
CA VAL A 107 -34.17 29.91 -25.15
C VAL A 107 -33.86 31.23 -24.43
N GLY A 108 -32.85 31.26 -23.57
CA GLY A 108 -32.47 32.45 -22.81
C GLY A 108 -31.98 33.60 -23.69
N GLY A 109 -31.26 33.30 -24.78
CA GLY A 109 -30.82 34.31 -25.75
C GLY A 109 -31.96 34.95 -26.55
N ALA A 110 -33.12 34.28 -26.67
CA ALA A 110 -34.29 34.80 -27.35
C ALA A 110 -35.15 35.73 -26.46
N VAL A 111 -34.92 35.77 -25.15
CA VAL A 111 -35.67 36.59 -24.22
C VAL A 111 -34.90 37.88 -23.93
N LYS A 112 -35.51 39.04 -24.18
CA LYS A 112 -34.94 40.34 -23.79
C LYS A 112 -34.89 40.42 -22.26
N PRO A 113 -33.74 40.79 -21.65
CA PRO A 113 -33.68 41.01 -20.22
C PRO A 113 -34.73 42.05 -19.79
N PRO A 114 -35.40 41.86 -18.63
CA PRO A 114 -36.30 42.87 -18.11
C PRO A 114 -35.55 44.20 -17.89
N ALA A 115 -36.22 45.31 -18.16
CA ALA A 115 -35.64 46.63 -17.99
C ALA A 115 -35.22 46.82 -16.51
N PRO A 116 -34.05 47.43 -16.25
CA PRO A 116 -33.63 47.70 -14.89
C PRO A 116 -34.63 48.62 -14.19
N PRO A 117 -34.90 48.41 -12.89
CA PRO A 117 -35.81 49.27 -12.14
C PRO A 117 -35.27 50.71 -12.11
N THR A 118 -36.13 51.68 -12.42
CA THR A 118 -35.81 53.09 -12.26
C THR A 118 -35.79 53.42 -10.77
N LEU A 119 -34.60 53.71 -10.23
CA LEU A 119 -34.46 54.23 -8.88
C LEU A 119 -34.95 55.70 -8.86
N PRO A 120 -35.75 56.11 -7.86
CA PRO A 120 -36.10 57.52 -7.68
C PRO A 120 -34.83 58.35 -7.45
N PRO A 121 -34.79 59.62 -7.88
CA PRO A 121 -33.63 60.48 -7.71
C PRO A 121 -33.30 60.63 -6.22
N ALA A 122 -32.01 60.52 -5.89
CA ALA A 122 -31.52 60.80 -4.55
C ALA A 122 -31.67 62.30 -4.24
N GLU A 123 -32.25 62.61 -3.07
CA GLU A 123 -32.39 63.97 -2.52
C GLU A 123 -31.04 64.60 -2.18
#